data_AF-H5TP29-F1
#
_entry.id   AF-H5TP29-F1
#
_cell.length_a   1.000
_cell.length_b   1.000
_cell.length_c   1.000
_cell.angle_alpha   90.00
_cell.angle_beta   90.00
_cell.angle_gamma   90.00
#
_symmetry.space_group_name_H-M   'P 1'
#
loop_
_entity.id
_entity.type
_entity.pdbx_description
1 polymer ?
#
loop_
_entity_poly.entity_id
_entity_poly.type
_entity_poly.pdbx_seq_one_letter_code
_entity_poly.pdbx_strand_id
1 'polypeptide(L)'
;MSNRNLQIMQYELTMYALRAEGQDELARWQYESYADVVSQWCAQAAEAAGEVSAVPLPQLARIMVATIDGLIMQYVCDPDQRRAEHDLDLMIEMLVGLAAPRPASATA
;
A
#
# COMPACT_ATOMS: atom_id res chain seq x y z
N MET A 1 14.88 6.23 17.83
CA MET A 1 13.41 6.22 18.02
C MET A 1 12.91 4.82 17.71
N SER A 2 11.91 4.30 18.42
CA SER A 2 11.28 3.01 18.06
C SER A 2 10.55 3.13 16.72
N ASN A 3 10.50 2.05 15.92
CA ASN A 3 9.74 2.01 14.66
C ASN A 3 8.29 2.45 14.86
N ARG A 4 7.67 2.11 16.00
CA ARG A 4 6.31 2.54 16.35
C ARG A 4 6.17 4.05 16.50
N ASN A 5 7.14 4.73 17.12
CA ASN A 5 7.09 6.18 17.31
C ASN A 5 7.29 6.93 15.99
N LEU A 6 8.04 6.34 15.05
CA LEU A 6 8.17 6.91 13.70
C LEU A 6 6.83 6.83 12.95
N GLN A 7 6.12 5.70 13.05
CA GLN A 7 4.80 5.56 12.44
C GLN A 7 3.78 6.54 13.04
N ILE A 8 3.75 6.69 14.37
CA ILE A 8 2.88 7.68 15.03
C ILE A 8 3.17 9.08 14.51
N MET A 9 4.44 9.50 14.48
CA MET A 9 4.83 10.83 14.00
C MET A 9 4.41 11.04 12.54
N GLN A 10 4.54 10.03 11.69
CA GLN A 10 4.14 10.11 10.29
C GLN A 10 2.63 10.36 10.16
N TYR A 11 1.79 9.64 10.89
CA TYR A 11 0.34 9.89 10.90
C TYR A 11 -0.02 11.26 11.47
N GLU A 12 0.64 11.69 12.55
CA GLU A 12 0.43 13.02 13.12
C GLU A 12 0.75 14.13 12.11
N LEU A 13 1.84 13.98 11.36
CA LEU A 13 2.24 14.93 10.32
C LEU A 13 1.24 14.96 9.16
N THR A 14 0.82 13.80 8.66
CA THR A 14 -0.21 13.71 7.60
C THR A 14 -1.52 14.37 8.06
N MET A 15 -1.98 14.05 9.28
CA MET A 15 -3.22 14.61 9.81
C MET A 15 -3.11 16.10 10.13
N TYR A 16 -1.93 16.58 10.51
CA TYR A 16 -1.67 18.01 10.65
C TYR A 16 -1.76 18.72 9.29
N ALA A 17 -1.11 18.18 8.25
CA ALA A 17 -1.16 18.75 6.90
C ALA A 17 -2.59 18.84 6.36
N LEU A 18 -3.42 17.81 6.58
CA LEU A 18 -4.84 17.79 6.19
C LEU A 18 -5.73 18.78 6.96
N ARG A 19 -5.27 19.32 8.11
CA ARG A 19 -6.01 20.31 8.90
C ARG A 19 -5.47 21.72 8.71
N ALA A 20 -4.24 21.86 8.26
CA ALA A 20 -3.59 23.14 8.07
C ALA A 20 -4.00 23.74 6.73
N GLU A 21 -4.58 24.94 6.74
CA GLU A 21 -4.98 25.65 5.53
C GLU A 21 -3.80 25.76 4.55
N GLY A 22 -4.03 25.38 3.28
CA GLY A 22 -3.04 25.45 2.22
C GLY A 22 -2.02 24.30 2.18
N GLN A 23 -2.15 23.28 3.04
CA GLN A 23 -1.25 22.13 3.10
C GLN A 23 -1.88 20.82 2.59
N ASP A 24 -3.14 20.83 2.13
CA ASP A 24 -3.85 19.64 1.62
C ASP A 24 -3.09 18.94 0.48
N GLU A 25 -2.41 19.74 -0.35
CA GLU A 25 -1.59 19.28 -1.47
C GLU A 25 -0.42 18.40 -1.02
N LEU A 26 0.14 18.65 0.17
CA LEU A 26 1.26 17.87 0.69
C LEU A 26 0.82 16.44 1.06
N ALA A 27 -0.32 16.31 1.75
CA ALA A 27 -0.88 15.01 2.11
C ALA A 27 -1.30 14.22 0.86
N ARG A 28 -1.89 14.90 -0.11
CA ARG A 28 -2.23 14.32 -1.42
C ARG A 28 -0.99 13.81 -2.14
N TRP A 29 0.04 14.65 -2.28
CA TRP A 29 1.31 14.30 -2.91
C TRP A 29 2.00 13.12 -2.23
N GLN A 30 1.97 13.06 -0.90
CA GLN A 30 2.55 11.97 -0.13
C GLN A 30 1.94 10.61 -0.52
N TYR A 31 0.61 10.51 -0.55
CA TYR A 31 -0.08 9.27 -0.89
C TYR A 31 -0.01 8.93 -2.37
N GLU A 32 -0.04 9.93 -3.25
CA GLU A 32 0.21 9.74 -4.69
C GLU A 32 1.60 9.14 -4.90
N SER A 33 2.62 9.66 -4.23
CA SER A 33 4.00 9.17 -4.32
C SER A 33 4.12 7.71 -3.83
N TYR A 34 3.45 7.34 -2.75
CA TYR A 34 3.45 5.95 -2.26
C TYR A 34 2.77 5.01 -3.26
N ALA A 35 1.60 5.39 -3.77
CA ALA A 35 0.88 4.58 -4.75
C ALA A 35 1.67 4.44 -6.06
N ASP A 36 2.36 5.48 -6.50
CA ASP A 36 3.17 5.45 -7.73
C ASP A 36 4.35 4.48 -7.60
N VAL A 37 5.07 4.52 -6.48
CA VAL A 37 6.17 3.58 -6.20
C VAL A 37 5.68 2.13 -6.20
N VAL A 38 4.56 1.87 -5.52
CA VAL A 38 3.98 0.51 -5.46
C VAL A 38 3.47 0.07 -6.83
N SER A 39 2.86 0.98 -7.60
CA SER A 39 2.38 0.68 -8.96
C SER A 39 3.53 0.34 -9.90
N GLN A 40 4.64 1.08 -9.84
CA GLN A 40 5.84 0.81 -10.64
C GLN A 40 6.46 -0.54 -10.25
N TRP A 41 6.52 -0.84 -8.95
CA TRP A 41 7.00 -2.13 -8.47
C TRP A 41 6.13 -3.29 -8.98
N CYS A 42 4.80 -3.16 -8.92
CA CYS A 42 3.89 -4.16 -9.46
C CYS A 42 4.05 -4.34 -10.98
N ALA A 43 4.32 -3.25 -11.71
CA ALA A 43 4.53 -3.30 -13.15
C ALA A 43 5.81 -4.09 -13.50
N GLN A 44 6.90 -3.82 -12.79
CA GLN A 44 8.16 -4.55 -12.96
C GLN A 44 7.99 -6.04 -12.64
N ALA A 45 7.25 -6.37 -11.57
CA ALA A 45 6.97 -7.76 -11.22
C ALA A 45 6.15 -8.49 -12.30
N ALA A 46 5.08 -7.86 -12.80
CA ALA A 46 4.25 -8.40 -13.86
C ALA A 46 5.03 -8.59 -15.17
N GLU A 47 5.86 -7.62 -15.55
CA GLU A 47 6.73 -7.70 -16.73
C GLU A 47 7.73 -8.85 -16.60
N ALA A 48 8.43 -8.97 -15.46
CA ALA A 48 9.40 -10.03 -15.21
C ALA A 48 8.76 -11.43 -15.20
N ALA A 49 7.50 -11.54 -14.75
CA ALA A 49 6.75 -12.78 -14.75
C ALA A 49 6.07 -13.08 -16.10
N GLY A 50 5.99 -12.11 -17.02
CA GLY A 50 5.20 -12.24 -18.25
C GLY A 50 3.70 -12.35 -17.96
N GLU A 51 3.21 -11.64 -16.94
CA GLU A 51 1.84 -11.70 -16.45
C GLU A 51 1.10 -10.36 -16.59
N VAL A 52 -0.22 -10.42 -16.51
CA VAL A 52 -1.11 -9.27 -16.41
C VAL A 52 -2.01 -9.40 -15.18
N SER A 53 -2.35 -8.25 -14.59
CA SER A 53 -3.31 -8.15 -13.50
C SER A 53 -4.73 -8.00 -14.04
N ALA A 54 -5.72 -8.56 -13.35
CA ALA A 54 -7.15 -8.40 -13.61
C ALA A 54 -7.65 -6.98 -13.31
N VAL A 55 -6.96 -6.24 -12.44
CA VAL A 55 -7.23 -4.83 -12.16
C VAL A 55 -6.05 -3.93 -12.59
N PRO A 56 -6.29 -2.64 -12.92
CA PRO A 56 -5.22 -1.70 -13.22
C PRO A 56 -4.21 -1.59 -12.07
N LEU A 57 -2.91 -1.63 -12.38
CA LEU A 57 -1.85 -1.58 -11.36
C LEU A 57 -1.90 -0.32 -10.47
N PRO A 58 -2.24 0.89 -10.99
CA PRO A 58 -2.41 2.05 -10.11
C PRO A 58 -3.56 1.90 -9.10
N GLN A 59 -4.61 1.16 -9.47
CA GLN A 59 -5.72 0.85 -8.56
C GLN A 59 -5.28 -0.16 -7.50
N LEU A 60 -4.59 -1.23 -7.92
CA LEU A 60 -4.04 -2.23 -7.01
C LEU A 60 -3.10 -1.59 -5.99
N ALA A 61 -2.20 -0.72 -6.44
CA ALA A 61 -1.24 -0.02 -5.61
C ALA A 61 -1.90 0.86 -4.53
N ARG A 62 -2.93 1.64 -4.88
CA ARG A 62 -3.67 2.43 -3.89
C ARG A 62 -4.34 1.56 -2.83
N ILE A 63 -4.87 0.40 -3.22
CA ILE A 63 -5.50 -0.56 -2.29
C ILE A 63 -4.43 -1.20 -1.39
N MET A 64 -3.26 -1.54 -1.92
CA MET A 64 -2.12 -2.04 -1.15
C MET A 64 -1.67 -1.03 -0.09
N VAL A 65 -1.49 0.24 -0.46
CA VAL A 65 -1.12 1.30 0.48
C VAL A 65 -2.18 1.44 1.58
N ALA A 66 -3.46 1.53 1.21
CA ALA A 66 -4.55 1.69 2.17
C ALA A 66 -4.68 0.51 3.17
N THR A 67 -4.44 -0.72 2.70
CA THR A 67 -4.49 -1.90 3.57
C THR A 67 -3.31 -1.96 4.53
N ILE A 68 -2.09 -1.64 4.04
CA ILE A 68 -0.90 -1.54 4.89
C ILE A 68 -1.09 -0.45 5.95
N ASP A 69 -1.62 0.72 5.61
CA ASP A 69 -1.91 1.78 6.58
C ASP A 69 -2.86 1.32 7.68
N GLY A 70 -3.90 0.56 7.31
CA GLY A 70 -4.81 -0.05 8.26
C GLY A 70 -4.11 -1.00 9.24
N LEU A 71 -3.25 -1.88 8.74
CA LEU A 71 -2.49 -2.82 9.58
C LEU A 71 -1.49 -2.10 10.50
N ILE A 72 -0.80 -1.07 9.99
CA ILE A 72 0.11 -0.25 10.79
C ILE A 72 -0.69 0.43 11.91
N MET A 73 -1.84 1.02 11.61
CA MET A 73 -2.68 1.69 12.62
C MET A 73 -3.15 0.71 13.70
N GLN A 74 -3.63 -0.49 13.32
CA GLN A 74 -4.01 -1.53 14.28
C GLN A 74 -2.85 -1.93 15.21
N TYR A 75 -1.65 -2.11 14.65
CA TYR A 75 -0.45 -2.45 15.43
C TYR A 75 0.02 -1.30 16.33
N VAL A 76 -0.03 -0.05 15.85
CA VAL A 76 0.34 1.13 16.64
C VAL A 76 -0.59 1.26 17.85
N CYS A 77 -1.89 1.02 17.68
CA CYS A 77 -2.88 1.08 18.75
C CYS A 77 -2.73 -0.06 19.77
N ASP A 78 -2.50 -1.29 19.31
CA ASP A 78 -2.35 -2.47 20.16
C ASP A 78 -1.23 -3.38 19.62
N PRO A 79 0.02 -3.24 20.09
CA PRO A 79 1.14 -3.99 19.53
C PRO A 79 1.05 -5.50 19.77
N ASP A 80 0.77 -6.25 18.72
CA ASP A 80 0.84 -7.72 18.69
C ASP A 80 1.48 -8.19 17.38
N GLN A 81 2.71 -8.69 17.50
CA GLN A 81 3.50 -9.13 16.34
C GLN A 81 2.88 -10.33 15.63
N ARG A 82 2.35 -11.30 16.39
CA ARG A 82 1.79 -12.53 15.80
C ARG A 82 0.50 -12.22 15.06
N ARG A 83 -0.34 -11.34 15.61
CA ARG A 83 -1.54 -10.87 14.93
C ARG A 83 -1.18 -10.09 13.66
N ALA A 84 -0.23 -9.17 13.73
CA ALA A 84 0.18 -8.38 12.57
C ALA A 84 0.75 -9.24 11.44
N GLU A 85 1.55 -10.27 11.75
CA GLU A 85 2.06 -11.23 10.77
C GLU A 85 0.92 -12.02 10.12
N HIS A 86 -0.03 -12.53 10.93
CA HIS A 86 -1.18 -13.26 10.40
C HIS A 86 -2.09 -12.40 9.52
N ASP A 87 -2.40 -11.18 9.94
CA ASP A 87 -3.23 -10.26 9.16
C ASP A 87 -2.53 -9.82 7.86
N LEU A 88 -1.19 -9.71 7.88
CA LEU A 88 -0.40 -9.43 6.67
C LEU A 88 -0.49 -10.59 5.67
N ASP A 89 -0.42 -11.84 6.10
CA ASP A 89 -0.58 -13.00 5.23
C ASP A 89 -1.96 -13.01 4.56
N LEU A 90 -3.02 -12.74 5.33
CA LEU A 90 -4.39 -12.62 4.80
C LEU A 90 -4.52 -11.44 3.82
N MET A 91 -3.88 -10.32 4.11
CA MET A 91 -3.83 -9.17 3.20
C MET A 91 -3.17 -9.54 1.87
N ILE A 92 -2.05 -10.27 1.91
CA ILE A 92 -1.36 -10.75 0.71
C ILE A 92 -2.28 -11.66 -0.11
N GLU A 93 -2.95 -12.62 0.52
CA GLU A 93 -3.90 -13.51 -0.16
C GLU A 93 -5.03 -12.73 -0.84
N MET A 94 -5.62 -11.74 -0.15
CA MET A 94 -6.67 -10.89 -0.73
C MET A 94 -6.17 -10.08 -1.92
N LEU A 95 -4.98 -9.48 -1.81
CA LEU A 95 -4.40 -8.65 -2.87
C LEU A 95 -4.00 -9.47 -4.09
N VAL A 96 -3.43 -10.66 -3.90
CA VAL A 96 -3.13 -11.61 -4.98
C VAL A 96 -4.42 -12.09 -5.63
N GLY A 97 -5.45 -12.41 -4.85
CA GLY A 97 -6.76 -12.78 -5.36
C GLY A 97 -7.42 -11.67 -6.19
N LEU A 98 -7.31 -10.41 -5.76
CA LEU A 98 -7.78 -9.24 -6.51
C LEU A 98 -6.99 -9.00 -7.79
N ALA A 99 -5.65 -9.10 -7.72
CA ALA A 99 -4.78 -8.95 -8.87
C ALA A 99 -4.98 -10.07 -9.89
N ALA A 100 -5.34 -11.27 -9.44
CA ALA A 100 -5.52 -12.48 -10.24
C ALA A 100 -4.51 -12.57 -11.42
N PRO A 101 -3.20 -12.67 -11.12
CA PRO A 101 -2.16 -12.68 -12.15
C PRO A 101 -2.37 -13.83 -13.13
N ARG A 102 -2.25 -13.53 -14.42
CA ARG A 102 -2.38 -14.51 -15.50
C ARG A 102 -1.33 -14.25 -16.56
N PRO A 103 -0.86 -15.29 -17.29
CA PRO A 103 0.06 -15.10 -18.40
C PRO A 103 -0.45 -14.05 -19.38
N ALA A 104 0.41 -13.13 -19.78
CA ALA A 104 0.14 -12.23 -20.88
C ALA A 104 -0.04 -13.09 -22.15
N SER A 105 -1.23 -13.02 -22.77
CA SER A 105 -1.45 -13.72 -24.03
C SER A 105 -0.42 -13.26 -25.05
N ALA A 106 0.32 -14.21 -25.64
CA ALA A 106 1.21 -13.91 -26.75
C ALA A 106 0.34 -13.34 -27.90
N THR A 107 0.52 -12.07 -28.22
CA THR A 107 0.03 -11.53 -29.49
C THR A 107 0.70 -12.30 -30.61
N ALA A 108 -0.09 -13.14 -31.29
CA ALA A 108 0.27 -13.83 -32.53
C ALA A 108 0.41 -12.85 -33.70
#